data_AF-A0A7Y0AYM2-F1
#
_entry.id   AF-A0A7Y0AYM2-F1
#
_cell.length_a   1.000
_cell.length_b   1.000
_cell.length_c   1.000
_cell.angle_alpha   90.00
_cell.angle_beta   90.00
_cell.angle_gamma   90.00
#
_symmetry.space_group_name_H-M   'P 1'
#
loop_
_entity.id
_entity.type
_entity.pdbx_description
1 polymer ?
#
loop_
_entity_poly.entity_id
_entity_poly.type
_entity_poly.pdbx_seq_one_letter_code
_entity_poly.pdbx_strand_id
1 'polypeptide(L)' 'MVKTLSRATMAAGILAAALVLTGCGRKADLDPPNMPAAEQNKLAPGQKAQKPTVADDPFILDPLL' A
#
# COMPACT_ATOMS: atom_id res chain seq x y z
N MET A 1 40.45 -2.79 -11.49
CA MET A 1 39.83 -3.02 -10.16
C MET A 1 38.68 -2.04 -9.88
N VAL A 2 38.88 -0.72 -10.03
CA VAL A 2 37.84 0.31 -9.78
C VAL A 2 36.56 0.10 -10.60
N LYS A 3 36.70 -0.33 -11.86
CA LYS A 3 35.57 -0.59 -12.79
C LYS A 3 34.73 -1.82 -12.42
N THR A 4 35.32 -2.79 -11.72
CA THR A 4 34.62 -3.99 -11.22
C THR A 4 33.85 -3.66 -9.95
N LEU A 5 34.45 -2.85 -9.06
CA LEU A 5 33.83 -2.36 -7.83
C LEU A 5 32.62 -1.44 -8.10
N SER A 6 32.73 -0.56 -9.10
CA SER A 6 31.63 0.31 -9.54
C SER A 6 30.47 -0.46 -10.20
N ARG A 7 30.76 -1.56 -10.91
CA ARG A 7 29.71 -2.45 -11.44
C ARG A 7 28.98 -3.22 -10.33
N ALA A 8 29.72 -3.71 -9.34
CA ALA A 8 29.15 -4.44 -8.20
C ALA A 8 28.24 -3.54 -7.34
N THR A 9 28.66 -2.30 -7.08
CA THR A 9 27.85 -1.32 -6.34
C THR A 9 26.59 -0.92 -7.08
N MET A 10 26.66 -0.74 -8.40
CA MET A 10 25.45 -0.46 -9.21
C MET A 10 24.47 -1.64 -9.21
N ALA A 11 24.97 -2.87 -9.38
CA ALA A 11 24.13 -4.08 -9.33
C ALA A 11 23.44 -4.24 -7.97
N ALA A 12 24.17 -4.01 -6.86
CA ALA A 12 23.61 -4.04 -5.52
C ALA A 12 22.52 -2.98 -5.31
N GLY A 13 22.72 -1.76 -5.82
CA GLY A 13 21.72 -0.69 -5.75
C GLY A 13 20.43 -1.02 -6.49
N ILE A 14 20.53 -1.61 -7.69
CA ILE A 14 19.36 -2.04 -8.48
C ILE A 14 18.57 -3.13 -7.74
N LEU A 15 19.27 -4.12 -7.18
CA LEU A 15 18.66 -5.20 -6.39
C LEU A 15 17.93 -4.66 -5.16
N ALA A 16 18.55 -3.77 -4.41
CA ALA A 16 17.94 -3.15 -3.24
C ALA A 16 16.67 -2.34 -3.60
N ALA A 17 16.74 -1.55 -4.68
CA ALA A 17 15.59 -0.79 -5.16
C ALA A 17 14.44 -1.73 -5.59
N ALA A 18 14.74 -2.79 -6.34
CA ALA A 18 13.74 -3.77 -6.77
C ALA A 18 13.04 -4.43 -5.58
N LEU A 19 13.78 -4.83 -4.54
CA LEU A 19 13.22 -5.41 -3.33
C LEU A 19 12.29 -4.43 -2.59
N VAL A 20 12.69 -3.17 -2.43
CA VAL A 20 11.87 -2.14 -1.78
C VAL A 20 10.61 -1.82 -2.58
N LEU A 21 10.74 -1.67 -3.90
CA LEU A 21 9.61 -1.39 -4.81
C LEU A 21 8.59 -2.54 -4.85
N THR A 22 9.03 -3.80 -4.75
CA THR A 22 8.11 -4.94 -4.59
C THR A 22 7.43 -4.98 -3.21
N GLY A 23 7.96 -4.25 -2.23
CA GLY A 23 7.43 -4.19 -0.86
C GLY A 23 6.45 -3.04 -0.58
N CYS A 24 6.40 -1.99 -1.42
CA CYS A 24 5.56 -0.80 -1.20
C CYS A 24 4.05 -1.00 -1.48
N GLY A 25 3.60 -2.24 -1.68
CA GLY A 25 2.22 -2.54 -1.98
C GLY A 25 1.79 -3.88 -1.41
N ARG A 26 2.12 -4.14 -0.14
CA ARG A 26 1.56 -5.30 0.58
C ARG A 26 0.05 -5.14 0.55
N LYS A 27 -0.59 -5.80 -0.42
CA LYS A 27 -2.02 -5.99 -0.50
C LYS A 27 -2.39 -6.54 0.86
N ALA A 28 -2.98 -5.70 1.70
CA ALA A 28 -3.52 -6.15 2.97
C ALA A 28 -4.44 -7.33 2.65
N ASP A 29 -4.50 -8.30 3.56
CA ASP A 29 -5.43 -9.41 3.41
C ASP A 29 -6.81 -8.79 3.11
N LEU A 30 -7.36 -9.12 1.94
CA LEU A 30 -8.64 -8.54 1.58
C LEU A 30 -9.67 -9.31 2.38
N ASP A 31 -10.58 -8.57 3.01
CA ASP A 31 -11.72 -9.19 3.67
C ASP A 31 -12.43 -10.13 2.67
N PRO A 32 -12.71 -11.39 3.08
CA PRO A 32 -13.41 -12.32 2.21
C PRO A 32 -14.80 -11.77 1.85
N PRO A 33 -15.36 -12.16 0.70
CA PRO A 33 -16.58 -11.55 0.16
C PRO A 33 -17.81 -11.74 1.05
N ASN A 34 -17.78 -12.72 1.97
CA ASN A 34 -18.84 -13.01 2.92
C ASN A 34 -18.62 -12.39 4.31
N MET A 35 -17.60 -11.53 4.50
CA MET A 35 -17.35 -10.89 5.79
C MET A 35 -18.48 -9.91 6.15
N PRO A 36 -19.04 -9.98 7.37
CA PRO A 36 -20.04 -9.02 7.84
C PRO A 36 -19.53 -7.57 7.77
N ALA A 37 -20.39 -6.63 7.37
CA ALA A 37 -20.03 -5.21 7.22
C ALA A 37 -19.42 -4.58 8.50
N ALA A 38 -19.84 -5.05 9.67
CA ALA A 38 -19.32 -4.59 10.96
C ALA A 38 -17.86 -5.00 11.24
N GLU A 39 -17.33 -5.95 10.46
CA GLU A 39 -15.98 -6.51 10.61
C GLU A 39 -15.04 -6.13 9.46
N GLN A 40 -15.59 -5.59 8.37
CA GLN A 40 -14.85 -5.12 7.22
C GLN A 40 -13.95 -3.91 7.54
N ASN A 41 -12.81 -3.80 6.86
CA ASN A 41 -11.83 -2.71 6.94
C ASN A 41 -11.24 -2.50 8.34
N LYS A 42 -11.23 -3.52 9.19
CA LYS A 42 -10.52 -3.48 10.47
C LYS A 42 -9.05 -3.80 10.24
N LEU A 43 -8.22 -2.80 10.49
CA LEU A 43 -6.77 -2.99 10.50
C LEU A 43 -6.36 -3.91 11.66
N ALA A 44 -5.26 -4.63 11.49
CA ALA A 44 -4.71 -5.55 12.49
C ALA A 44 -4.56 -4.86 13.87
N PRO A 45 -4.64 -5.61 14.99
CA PRO A 45 -4.48 -5.04 16.33
C PRO A 45 -3.19 -4.21 16.43
N GLY A 46 -3.33 -2.92 16.75
CA GLY A 46 -2.21 -1.96 16.84
C GLY A 46 -2.06 -1.00 15.65
N GLN A 47 -2.79 -1.20 14.55
CA GLN A 47 -2.88 -0.24 13.45
C GLN A 47 -4.19 0.54 13.56
N LYS A 48 -4.19 1.67 14.27
CA LYS A 48 -5.29 2.63 14.15
C LYS A 48 -5.00 3.51 12.94
N ALA A 49 -5.79 3.37 11.87
CA ALA A 49 -5.87 4.45 10.90
C ALA A 49 -6.48 5.64 11.63
N GLN A 50 -5.66 6.66 11.88
CA GLN A 50 -6.13 7.99 12.23
C GLN A 50 -6.90 8.47 10.99
N LYS A 51 -8.20 8.16 10.90
CA LYS A 51 -9.03 8.70 9.83
C LYS A 51 -9.08 10.21 10.09
N PRO A 52 -8.52 11.06 9.22
CA PRO A 52 -8.72 12.49 9.38
C PRO A 52 -10.23 12.72 9.41
N THR A 53 -10.69 13.59 10.30
CA THR A 53 -12.07 14.06 10.32
C THR A 53 -12.29 14.82 9.02
N VAL A 54 -12.68 14.11 7.97
CA VAL A 54 -13.07 14.68 6.68
C VAL A 54 -14.46 15.24 6.88
N ALA A 55 -14.65 16.51 6.50
CA ALA A 55 -15.98 17.12 6.47
C ALA A 55 -16.87 16.36 5.49
N ASP A 56 -18.17 16.25 5.79
CA ASP A 56 -19.11 15.63 4.87
C ASP A 56 -19.18 16.44 3.57
N ASP A 57 -18.63 15.89 2.49
CA ASP A 57 -18.79 16.43 1.14
C ASP A 57 -20.09 15.89 0.52
N PRO A 58 -20.87 16.72 -0.20
CA PRO A 58 -22.11 16.27 -0.82
C PRO A 58 -21.81 15.22 -1.90
N PHE A 59 -22.51 14.08 -1.82
CA PHE A 59 -22.50 13.07 -2.88
C PHE A 59 -23.22 13.62 -4.11
N ILE A 60 -22.46 13.87 -5.19
CA ILE A 60 -23.02 14.19 -6.49
C ILE A 60 -23.23 12.87 -7.23
N LEU A 61 -24.49 12.46 -7.38
CA LEU A 61 -24.86 11.37 -8.29
C LEU A 61 -24.46 11.78 -9.71
N ASP A 62 -23.73 10.90 -10.38
CA ASP A 62 -23.51 11.03 -11.83
C ASP A 62 -24.89 11.05 -12.50
N PRO A 63 -25.25 12.10 -13.25
CA PRO A 63 -26.54 12.18 -13.93
C PRO A 63 -26.75 11.09 -15.00
N LEU A 64 -25.73 10.28 -15.29
CA LEU A 64 -25.81 9.14 -16.22
C LEU A 64 -25.95 7.77 -15.54
N LEU A 65 -26.04 7.72 -14.20
CA LEU A 65 -26.31 6.50 -13.43
C LEU A 65 -27.80 6.31 -13.13
#